data_AF-A0A8S8YH94-F1
#
_entry.id   AF-A0A8S8YH94-F1
#
_cell.length_a   1.000
_cell.length_b   1.000
_cell.length_c   1.000
_cell.angle_alpha   90.00
_cell.angle_beta   90.00
_cell.angle_gamma   90.00
#
_symmetry.space_group_name_H-M   'P 1'
#
loop_
_entity.id
_entity.type
_entity.pdbx_description
1 polymer ?
#
loop_
_entity_poly.entity_id
_entity_poly.type
_entity_poly.pdbx_seq_one_letter_code
_entity_poly.pdbx_strand_id
1 'polypeptide(L)'
;MNEDEYMELESEQKTLIESLRLKATMAYPVAFLPVAGQLMDGVATYIGIDFFGYTEKHIVSEAVVQLFDTALTFAVLKLGIGGVVFWFYSMANFEYRQQHLRLLIGLALMVVGMAPGLRNVGRLMLGV
;
A
#
# COMPACT_ATOMS: atom_id res chain seq x y z
N MET A 1 -15.54 -25.19 -18.68
CA MET A 1 -14.88 -25.60 -17.43
C MET A 1 -15.46 -24.75 -16.34
N ASN A 2 -16.30 -25.35 -15.50
CA ASN A 2 -16.82 -24.71 -14.30
C ASN A 2 -15.72 -24.59 -13.23
N GLU A 3 -15.97 -23.78 -12.21
CA GLU A 3 -15.02 -23.51 -11.13
C GLU A 3 -14.64 -24.79 -10.37
N ASP A 4 -15.62 -25.64 -10.09
CA ASP A 4 -15.42 -26.93 -9.44
C ASP A 4 -14.57 -27.88 -10.30
N GLU A 5 -14.84 -27.94 -11.61
CA GLU A 5 -14.04 -28.73 -12.56
C GLU A 5 -12.58 -28.22 -12.65
N TYR A 6 -12.36 -26.91 -12.52
CA TYR A 6 -11.00 -26.35 -12.50
C TYR A 6 -10.29 -26.70 -11.20
N MET A 7 -10.98 -26.66 -10.06
CA MET A 7 -10.41 -26.98 -8.75
C MET A 7 -10.03 -28.46 -8.63
N GLU A 8 -10.83 -29.35 -9.20
CA GLU A 8 -10.57 -30.81 -9.24
C GLU A 8 -9.53 -31.21 -10.29
N LEU A 9 -9.21 -30.34 -11.24
CA LEU A 9 -8.24 -30.64 -12.29
C LEU A 9 -6.83 -30.76 -11.69
N GLU A 10 -6.24 -31.94 -11.71
CA GLU A 10 -4.81 -32.13 -11.45
C GLU A 10 -4.05 -32.14 -12.78
N SER A 11 -3.31 -31.06 -13.06
CA SER A 11 -2.43 -30.99 -14.21
C SER A 11 -1.14 -30.26 -13.86
N GLU A 12 -0.02 -30.70 -14.43
CA GLU A 12 1.29 -30.08 -14.23
C GLU A 12 1.29 -28.58 -14.59
N GLN A 13 0.53 -28.21 -15.63
CA GLN A 13 0.33 -26.82 -16.05
C GLN A 13 -0.41 -25.98 -15.01
N LYS A 14 -1.47 -26.51 -14.39
CA LYS A 14 -2.20 -25.80 -13.32
C LYS A 14 -1.29 -25.57 -12.13
N THR A 15 -0.56 -26.58 -11.68
CA THR A 15 0.39 -26.46 -10.56
C THR A 15 1.46 -25.41 -10.84
N LEU A 16 1.99 -25.37 -12.08
CA LEU A 16 2.94 -24.35 -12.49
C LEU A 16 2.31 -22.94 -12.44
N ILE A 17 1.12 -22.77 -12.99
CA ILE A 17 0.39 -21.49 -13.00
C ILE A 17 0.11 -21.02 -11.57
N GLU A 18 -0.35 -21.90 -10.69
CA GLU A 18 -0.63 -21.59 -9.27
C GLU A 18 0.65 -21.18 -8.52
N SER A 19 1.77 -21.85 -8.78
CA SER A 19 3.06 -21.49 -8.16
C SER A 19 3.57 -20.10 -8.56
N LEU A 20 3.30 -19.68 -9.80
CA LEU A 20 3.72 -18.38 -10.33
C LEU A 20 2.70 -17.26 -10.10
N ARG A 21 1.48 -17.60 -9.69
CA ARG A 21 0.34 -16.69 -9.58
C ARG A 21 0.56 -15.55 -8.60
N LEU A 22 1.15 -15.84 -7.43
CA LEU A 22 1.50 -14.78 -6.46
C LEU A 22 2.49 -13.80 -7.08
N LYS A 23 3.58 -14.29 -7.66
CA LYS A 23 4.60 -13.45 -8.30
C LYS A 23 4.02 -12.59 -9.41
N ALA A 24 3.14 -13.15 -10.25
CA ALA A 24 2.44 -12.41 -11.29
C ALA A 24 1.49 -11.35 -10.72
N THR A 25 0.74 -11.68 -9.66
CA THR A 25 -0.20 -10.75 -8.99
C THR A 25 0.54 -9.58 -8.35
N MET A 26 1.70 -9.83 -7.73
CA MET A 26 2.52 -8.80 -7.11
C MET A 26 3.28 -7.93 -8.12
N ALA A 27 3.48 -8.41 -9.34
CA ALA A 27 4.08 -7.62 -10.42
C ALA A 27 3.13 -6.54 -10.98
N TYR A 28 1.82 -6.62 -10.69
CA TYR A 28 0.88 -5.60 -11.14
C TYR A 28 1.12 -4.26 -10.43
N PRO A 29 1.11 -3.13 -11.16
CA PRO A 29 1.30 -1.80 -10.57
C PRO A 29 0.35 -1.50 -9.42
N VAL A 30 -0.88 -1.95 -9.56
CA VAL A 30 -1.95 -1.76 -8.60
C VAL A 30 -1.66 -2.43 -7.24
N ALA A 31 -0.79 -3.44 -7.20
CA ALA A 31 -0.38 -4.11 -5.97
C ALA A 31 0.67 -3.31 -5.17
N PHE A 32 1.64 -2.69 -5.87
CA PHE A 32 2.78 -2.03 -5.21
C PHE A 32 2.61 -0.52 -5.03
N LEU A 33 1.87 0.16 -5.92
CA LEU A 33 1.65 1.61 -5.86
C LEU A 33 0.99 2.10 -4.56
N PRO A 34 0.02 1.38 -3.94
CA PRO A 34 -0.51 1.77 -2.63
C PRO A 34 0.58 1.83 -1.55
N VAL A 35 1.50 0.87 -1.55
CA VAL A 35 2.60 0.78 -0.59
C VAL A 35 3.62 1.88 -0.85
N ALA A 36 3.97 2.10 -2.11
CA ALA A 36 4.87 3.17 -2.52
C ALA A 36 4.32 4.55 -2.12
N GLY A 37 3.01 4.79 -2.26
CA GLY A 37 2.36 6.03 -1.83
C GLY A 37 2.44 6.25 -0.32
N GLN A 38 2.23 5.20 0.48
CA GLN A 38 2.33 5.29 1.94
C GLN A 38 3.77 5.52 2.42
N LEU A 39 4.73 4.87 1.75
CA LEU A 39 6.16 5.09 1.96
C LEU A 39 6.55 6.54 1.64
N MET A 40 6.17 7.01 0.45
CA MET A 40 6.41 8.39 0.00
C MET A 40 5.82 9.40 0.98
N ASP A 41 4.62 9.12 1.51
CA ASP A 41 4.01 9.96 2.52
C ASP A 41 4.79 10.00 3.84
N GLY A 42 5.19 8.83 4.36
CA GLY A 42 5.97 8.75 5.59
C GLY A 42 7.33 9.43 5.48
N VAL A 43 8.02 9.25 4.35
CA VAL A 43 9.30 9.93 4.05
C VAL A 43 9.09 11.43 3.91
N ALA A 44 8.02 11.87 3.24
CA ALA A 44 7.74 13.29 3.10
C ALA A 44 7.44 13.96 4.45
N THR A 45 6.69 13.30 5.34
CA THR A 45 6.47 13.80 6.70
C THR A 45 7.75 13.83 7.50
N TYR A 46 8.60 12.79 7.40
CA TYR A 46 9.90 12.75 8.05
C TYR A 46 10.79 13.92 7.64
N ILE A 47 10.95 14.15 6.33
CA ILE A 47 11.74 15.27 5.80
C ILE A 47 11.13 16.62 6.20
N GLY A 48 9.80 16.75 6.20
CA GLY A 48 9.12 17.99 6.60
C GLY A 48 9.40 18.38 8.04
N ILE A 49 9.32 17.44 8.97
CA ILE A 49 9.53 17.72 10.39
C ILE A 49 11.03 17.98 10.67
N ASP A 50 11.91 17.08 10.24
CA ASP A 50 13.34 17.14 10.60
C ASP A 50 14.13 18.21 9.83
N PHE A 51 13.83 18.47 8.55
CA PHE A 51 14.61 19.40 7.71
C PHE A 51 13.97 20.78 7.52
N PHE A 52 12.64 20.87 7.50
CA PHE A 52 11.93 22.14 7.29
C PHE A 52 11.42 22.78 8.58
N GLY A 53 11.60 22.13 9.74
CA GLY A 53 11.22 22.68 11.05
C GLY A 53 9.71 22.86 11.22
N TYR A 54 8.90 22.05 10.52
CA TYR A 54 7.45 22.07 10.66
C TYR A 54 7.03 21.76 12.09
N THR A 55 6.45 22.75 12.77
CA THR A 55 5.70 22.51 14.00
C THR A 55 4.31 22.00 13.62
N GLU A 56 3.98 20.76 13.99
CA GLU A 56 2.66 20.19 13.74
C GLU A 56 1.55 20.99 14.43
N LYS A 57 0.47 21.28 13.68
CA LYS A 57 -0.78 21.86 14.22
C LYS A 57 -1.85 20.80 14.57
N HIS A 58 -1.52 19.51 14.49
CA HIS A 58 -2.47 18.42 14.72
C HIS A 58 -2.17 17.68 16.04
N ILE A 59 -3.13 17.71 16.96
CA ILE A 59 -3.03 17.17 18.35
C ILE A 59 -2.63 15.68 18.39
N VAL A 60 -3.13 14.87 17.45
CA VAL A 60 -2.81 13.42 17.37
C VAL A 60 -1.36 13.17 16.97
N SER A 61 -0.86 14.07 16.14
CA SER A 61 0.43 14.01 15.48
C SER A 61 1.51 14.50 16.48
N GLU A 62 1.22 15.59 17.18
CA GLU A 62 2.01 16.11 18.31
C GLU A 62 2.10 15.10 19.46
N ALA A 63 1.02 14.36 19.74
CA ALA A 63 1.03 13.30 20.75
C ALA A 63 1.94 12.12 20.37
N VAL A 64 2.02 11.75 19.08
CA VAL A 64 2.92 10.68 18.61
C VAL A 64 4.37 11.14 18.59
N VAL A 65 4.62 12.41 18.22
CA VAL A 65 5.96 13.01 18.26
C VAL A 65 6.45 13.18 19.70
N GLN A 66 5.60 13.60 20.65
CA GLN A 66 5.97 13.66 22.08
C GLN A 66 6.19 12.29 22.72
N LEU A 67 5.49 11.23 22.27
CA LEU A 67 5.64 9.89 22.84
C LEU A 67 6.90 9.16 22.35
N PHE A 68 7.42 9.51 21.16
CA PHE A 68 8.51 8.77 20.50
C PHE A 68 9.69 9.63 20.03
N ASP A 69 9.65 10.95 20.23
CA ASP A 69 10.73 11.92 20.00
C ASP A 69 11.35 11.90 18.59
N THR A 70 10.67 11.31 17.60
CA THR A 70 11.18 11.24 16.22
C THR A 70 10.05 11.05 15.20
N ALA A 71 10.08 11.83 14.12
CA ALA A 71 9.18 11.69 12.96
C ALA A 71 9.34 10.33 12.24
N LEU A 72 10.41 9.59 12.55
CA LEU A 72 10.69 8.23 12.08
C LEU A 72 9.59 7.24 12.50
N THR A 73 8.96 7.44 13.67
CA THR A 73 7.85 6.59 14.15
C THR A 73 6.62 6.70 13.25
N PHE A 74 6.34 7.90 12.72
CA PHE A 74 5.25 8.09 11.77
C PHE A 74 5.51 7.36 10.45
N ALA A 75 6.75 7.42 9.96
CA ALA A 75 7.16 6.66 8.78
C ALA A 75 7.07 5.14 8.99
N VAL A 76 7.45 4.64 10.17
CA VAL A 76 7.33 3.22 10.55
C VAL A 76 5.87 2.79 10.64
N LEU A 77 5.00 3.60 11.24
CA LEU A 77 3.56 3.34 11.30
C LEU A 77 2.96 3.25 9.90
N LYS A 78 3.32 4.17 9.00
CA LYS A 78 2.91 4.15 7.59
C LYS A 78 3.41 2.92 6.85
N LEU A 79 4.65 2.50 7.12
CA LEU A 79 5.19 1.24 6.63
C LEU A 79 4.37 0.04 7.10
N GLY A 80 3.97 0.02 8.37
CA GLY A 80 3.09 -1.01 8.93
C GLY A 80 1.75 -1.08 8.21
N ILE A 81 1.09 0.06 8.01
CA ILE A 81 -0.18 0.13 7.25
C ILE A 81 0.03 -0.33 5.80
N GLY A 82 1.15 0.05 5.18
CA GLY A 82 1.49 -0.36 3.82
C GLY A 82 1.66 -1.86 3.71
N GLY A 83 2.32 -2.47 4.69
CA GLY A 83 2.45 -3.91 4.83
C GLY A 83 1.11 -4.62 5.01
N VAL A 84 0.20 -4.07 5.83
CA VAL A 84 -1.16 -4.63 6.01
C VAL A 84 -1.96 -4.57 4.70
N VAL A 85 -1.90 -3.45 3.98
CA VAL A 85 -2.56 -3.29 2.68
C VAL A 85 -1.99 -4.28 1.66
N PHE A 86 -0.67 -4.43 1.63
CA PHE A 86 0.02 -5.39 0.76
C PHE A 86 -0.38 -6.83 1.07
N TRP A 87 -0.41 -7.20 2.35
CA TRP A 87 -0.83 -8.52 2.80
C TRP A 87 -2.30 -8.79 2.46
N PHE A 88 -3.20 -7.83 2.71
CA PHE A 88 -4.60 -7.93 2.35
C PHE A 88 -4.80 -8.11 0.84
N TYR A 89 -4.07 -7.35 0.01
CA TYR A 89 -4.12 -7.48 -1.44
C TYR A 89 -3.55 -8.83 -1.92
N SER A 90 -2.50 -9.35 -1.27
CA SER A 90 -1.94 -10.67 -1.55
C SER A 90 -2.92 -11.81 -1.23
N MET A 91 -3.79 -11.62 -0.24
CA MET A 91 -4.78 -12.62 0.18
C MET A 91 -6.09 -12.53 -0.63
N ALA A 92 -6.31 -11.43 -1.34
CA ALA A 92 -7.51 -11.18 -2.13
C ALA A 92 -7.59 -12.09 -3.38
N ASN A 93 -7.94 -13.35 -3.16
CA ASN A 93 -8.35 -14.31 -4.20
C ASN A 93 -9.77 -13.99 -4.64
N PHE A 94 -9.92 -13.12 -5.65
CA PHE A 94 -11.18 -12.98 -6.36
C PHE A 94 -11.15 -13.84 -7.61
N GLU A 95 -11.95 -14.92 -7.57
CA GLU A 95 -12.21 -15.90 -8.63
C GLU A 95 -12.57 -15.27 -10.00
N TYR A 96 -12.50 -16.10 -11.05
CA TYR A 96 -12.52 -15.76 -12.48
C TYR A 96 -13.67 -14.84 -12.93
N ARG A 97 -14.77 -14.77 -12.16
CA ARG A 97 -15.93 -13.89 -12.40
C ARG A 97 -15.76 -12.43 -11.93
N GLN A 98 -14.83 -12.14 -11.02
CA GLN A 98 -14.72 -10.83 -10.33
C GLN A 98 -13.38 -10.13 -10.58
N GLN A 99 -12.76 -10.36 -11.74
CA GLN A 99 -11.48 -9.74 -12.12
C GLN A 99 -11.53 -8.20 -12.09
N HIS A 100 -12.67 -7.62 -12.50
CA HIS A 100 -12.90 -6.18 -12.45
C HIS A 100 -13.01 -5.64 -11.02
N LEU A 101 -13.57 -6.42 -10.09
CA LEU A 101 -13.68 -6.03 -8.69
C LEU A 101 -12.30 -5.95 -8.03
N ARG A 102 -11.41 -6.90 -8.35
CA ARG A 102 -10.01 -6.86 -7.86
C ARG A 102 -9.29 -5.61 -8.34
N LEU A 103 -9.42 -5.26 -9.62
CA LEU A 103 -8.85 -4.02 -10.16
C LEU A 103 -9.44 -2.78 -9.48
N LEU A 104 -10.75 -2.77 -9.21
CA LEU A 104 -11.42 -1.66 -8.54
C LEU A 104 -10.94 -1.50 -7.08
N ILE A 105 -10.83 -2.60 -6.34
CA ILE A 105 -10.30 -2.60 -4.96
C ILE A 105 -8.84 -2.16 -4.96
N GLY A 106 -8.03 -2.70 -5.86
CA GLY A 106 -6.64 -2.30 -6.01
C GLY A 106 -6.50 -0.82 -6.36
N LEU A 107 -7.34 -0.29 -7.26
CA LEU A 107 -7.38 1.12 -7.61
C LEU A 107 -7.79 1.98 -6.41
N ALA A 108 -8.80 1.56 -5.65
CA ALA A 108 -9.23 2.27 -4.45
C ALA A 108 -8.12 2.33 -3.39
N LEU A 109 -7.46 1.19 -3.12
CA LEU A 109 -6.31 1.12 -2.22
C LEU A 109 -5.14 1.98 -2.70
N MET A 110 -4.91 2.01 -4.02
CA MET A 110 -3.89 2.86 -4.64
C MET A 110 -4.20 4.34 -4.40
N VAL A 111 -5.44 4.77 -4.63
CA VAL A 111 -5.85 6.17 -4.37
C VAL A 111 -5.69 6.52 -2.89
N VAL A 112 -6.09 5.64 -1.98
CA VAL A 112 -5.95 5.86 -0.53
C VAL A 112 -4.49 5.99 -0.10
N GLY A 113 -3.57 5.21 -0.69
CA GLY A 113 -2.14 5.28 -0.39
C GLY A 113 -1.40 6.45 -1.07
N MET A 114 -1.70 6.70 -2.35
CA MET A 114 -1.01 7.70 -3.17
C MET A 114 -1.48 9.13 -2.92
N ALA A 115 -2.77 9.35 -2.64
CA ALA A 115 -3.31 10.69 -2.40
C ALA A 115 -2.61 11.44 -1.25
N PRO A 116 -2.39 10.84 -0.07
CA PRO A 116 -1.64 11.52 0.99
C PRO A 116 -0.17 11.72 0.60
N GLY A 117 0.51 10.70 0.04
CA GLY A 117 1.92 10.81 -0.32
C GLY A 117 2.22 11.91 -1.32
N LEU A 118 1.42 12.00 -2.37
CA LEU A 118 1.54 13.05 -3.37
C LEU A 118 1.25 14.44 -2.79
N ARG A 119 0.27 14.54 -1.87
CA ARG A 119 -0.03 15.77 -1.15
C ARG A 119 1.15 16.21 -0.29
N ASN A 120 1.74 15.31 0.49
CA ASN A 120 2.85 15.65 1.38
C ASN A 120 4.12 16.00 0.59
N VAL A 121 4.42 15.30 -0.49
CA VAL A 121 5.53 15.69 -1.39
C VAL A 121 5.25 17.05 -2.06
N GLY A 122 4.02 17.29 -2.53
CA GLY A 122 3.63 18.59 -3.09
C GLY A 122 3.84 19.74 -2.10
N ARG A 123 3.47 19.52 -0.84
CA ARG A 123 3.70 20.46 0.27
C ARG A 123 5.18 20.73 0.51
N LEU A 124 6.00 19.68 0.56
CA LEU A 124 7.46 19.83 0.68
C LEU A 124 8.08 20.61 -0.48
N MET A 125 7.68 20.31 -1.73
CA MET A 125 8.20 21.01 -2.91
C MET A 125 7.86 22.50 -2.91
N LEU A 126 6.69 22.86 -2.36
CA LEU A 126 6.24 24.24 -2.23
C LEU A 126 6.75 24.93 -0.95
N GLY A 127 7.35 24.18 -0.02
CA GLY A 127 7.79 24.67 1.29
C GLY A 127 6.63 25.12 2.20
N VAL A 128 5.45 24.48 2.10
CA VAL A 128 4.20 24.83 2.85
C VAL A 128 3.56 23.68 3.65
#